data_AF-A0A1J5P7H5-F1
#
_entry.id   AF-A0A1J5P7H5-F1
#
_cell.length_a   1.000
_cell.length_b   1.000
_cell.length_c   1.000
_cell.angle_alpha   90.00
_cell.angle_beta   90.00
_cell.angle_gamma   90.00
#
_symmetry.space_group_name_H-M   'P 1'
#
loop_
_entity.id
_entity.type
_entity.pdbx_description
1 polymer ?
#
loop_
_entity_poly.entity_id
_entity_poly.type
_entity_poly.pdbx_seq_one_letter_code
_entity_poly.pdbx_strand_id
1 'polypeptide(L)' 'MQAGDLKVTVFQNAAGQGAGALETAIKLSKGEKVDQKVYVPFELVTPANMDKYMKKN' A
#
# COMPACT_ATOMS: atom_id res chain seq x y z
N MET A 1 -3.47 7.97 -17.62
CA MET A 1 -4.57 8.69 -16.95
C MET A 1 -4.34 10.19 -17.01
N GLN A 2 -3.29 10.77 -16.42
CA GLN A 2 -3.02 12.21 -16.57
C GLN A 2 -2.45 12.58 -17.96
N ALA A 3 -1.44 11.82 -18.42
CA ALA A 3 -0.85 11.97 -19.75
C ALA A 3 -1.64 11.23 -20.87
N GLY A 4 -2.79 10.63 -20.56
CA GLY A 4 -3.61 9.89 -21.53
C GLY A 4 -3.27 8.41 -21.75
N ASP A 5 -2.05 7.95 -21.46
CA ASP A 5 -1.60 6.60 -21.89
C ASP A 5 -2.09 5.40 -21.06
N LEU A 6 -2.63 5.66 -19.86
CA LEU A 6 -3.14 4.61 -18.96
C LEU A 6 -4.65 4.76 -18.79
N LYS A 7 -5.40 3.65 -18.92
CA LYS A 7 -6.84 3.59 -18.57
C LYS A 7 -7.10 3.38 -17.08
N VAL A 8 -6.28 2.53 -16.44
CA VAL A 8 -6.33 2.25 -15.00
C VAL A 8 -4.92 1.90 -14.51
N THR A 9 -4.71 1.97 -13.20
CA THR A 9 -3.53 1.40 -12.52
C THR A 9 -3.93 0.91 -11.12
N VAL A 10 -3.01 0.28 -10.41
CA VAL A 10 -3.22 -0.13 -9.01
C VAL A 10 -2.26 0.67 -8.13
N PHE A 11 -2.80 1.30 -7.09
CA PHE A 11 -2.01 1.98 -6.09
C PHE A 11 -1.44 0.97 -5.09
N GLN A 12 -0.13 1.06 -4.89
CA GLN A 12 0.62 0.26 -3.93
C GLN A 12 0.99 1.14 -2.73
N ASN A 13 0.36 0.89 -1.58
CA ASN A 13 0.63 1.64 -0.36
C ASN A 13 1.99 1.26 0.26
N ALA A 14 3.08 1.81 -0.28
CA ALA A 14 4.44 1.53 0.15
C ALA A 14 4.71 1.93 1.62
N ALA A 15 4.15 3.07 2.07
CA ALA A 15 4.27 3.50 3.45
C ALA A 15 3.59 2.51 4.42
N GLY A 16 2.39 2.04 4.07
CA GLY A 16 1.69 0.99 4.82
C GLY A 16 2.45 -0.33 4.87
N GLN A 17 3.10 -0.72 3.77
CA GLN A 17 3.96 -1.91 3.74
C GLN A 17 5.17 -1.77 4.67
N GLY A 18 5.86 -0.63 4.66
CA GLY A 18 6.98 -0.37 5.55
C GLY A 18 6.59 -0.36 7.03
N ALA A 19 5.48 0.32 7.36
CA ALA A 19 4.95 0.35 8.72
C ALA A 19 4.55 -1.04 9.22
N GLY A 20 3.79 -1.80 8.42
CA GLY A 20 3.38 -3.17 8.77
C GLY A 20 4.55 -4.13 8.92
N ALA A 21 5.62 -3.96 8.12
CA ALA A 21 6.84 -4.75 8.27
C ALA A 21 7.54 -4.48 9.61
N LEU A 22 7.68 -3.20 10.00
CA LEU A 22 8.28 -2.84 11.29
C LEU A 22 7.43 -3.33 12.46
N GLU A 23 6.11 -3.16 12.40
CA GLU A 23 5.20 -3.66 13.42
C GLU A 23 5.34 -5.17 13.60
N THR A 24 5.38 -5.92 12.49
CA THR A 24 5.56 -7.38 12.50
C THR A 24 6.90 -7.77 13.11
N ALA A 25 7.99 -7.08 12.77
CA ALA A 25 9.31 -7.31 13.33
C ALA A 25 9.35 -7.07 14.85
N ILE A 26 8.66 -6.03 15.34
CA ILE A 26 8.54 -5.72 16.77
C ILE A 26 7.73 -6.80 17.51
N LYS A 27 6.62 -7.29 16.93
CA LYS A 27 5.83 -8.37 17.54
C LYS A 27 6.65 -9.66 17.62
N LEU A 28 7.35 -10.02 16.56
CA LEU A 28 8.25 -11.17 16.54
C LEU A 28 9.35 -11.08 17.60
N SER A 29 9.97 -9.90 17.77
CA SER A 29 11.03 -9.73 18.78
C SER A 29 10.53 -9.88 20.22
N LYS A 30 9.23 -9.71 20.45
CA LYS A 30 8.55 -9.95 21.74
C LYS A 30 8.07 -11.39 21.92
N GLY A 31 8.28 -12.27 20.95
CA GLY A 31 7.79 -13.65 20.97
C GLY A 31 6.29 -13.78 20.69
N GLU A 32 5.66 -12.73 20.18
CA GLU A 32 4.25 -12.77 19.79
C GLU A 32 4.08 -13.58 18.50
N LYS A 33 2.92 -14.24 18.36
CA LYS A 33 2.56 -14.89 17.09
C LYS A 33 2.20 -13.82 16.06
N VAL A 34 2.72 -14.00 14.85
CA VAL A 34 2.39 -13.16 13.69
C VAL A 34 1.99 -14.05 12.53
N ASP A 35 1.21 -13.50 11.60
CA ASP A 35 0.94 -14.18 10.35
C ASP A 35 2.19 -14.22 9.47
N GLN A 36 2.41 -15.35 8.81
CA GLN A 36 3.54 -15.50 7.88
C GLN A 36 3.40 -14.60 6.64
N LYS A 37 2.15 -14.25 6.28
CA LYS A 37 1.84 -13.38 5.14
C LYS A 37 0.94 -12.25 5.61
N VAL A 38 1.49 -11.04 5.62
CA VAL A 38 0.75 -9.81 5.93
C VAL A 38 0.42 -9.12 4.60
N TYR A 39 -0.86 -9.09 4.25
CA TYR A 39 -1.32 -8.45 3.01
C TYR A 39 -1.63 -6.97 3.25
N VAL A 40 -1.12 -6.11 2.36
CA VAL A 40 -1.56 -4.72 2.26
C VAL A 40 -2.58 -4.62 1.14
N PRO A 41 -3.78 -4.04 1.39
CA PRO A 41 -4.82 -3.94 0.37
C PRO A 41 -4.35 -3.18 -0.87
N PHE A 42 -4.76 -3.69 -2.03
CA PHE A 42 -4.58 -3.02 -3.32
C PHE A 42 -5.75 -2.08 -3.58
N GLU A 43 -5.46 -0.92 -4.16
CA GLU A 43 -6.50 0.06 -4.49
C GLU A 43 -6.51 0.33 -6.00
N LEU A 44 -7.64 0.05 -6.66
CA LEU A 44 -7.81 0.35 -8.08
C LEU A 44 -7.89 1.86 -8.30
N VAL A 45 -7.05 2.35 -9.20
CA VAL A 45 -7.04 3.75 -9.61
C VAL A 45 -7.59 3.89 -11.02
N THR A 46 -8.57 4.76 -11.16
CA THR A 46 -9.26 5.13 -12.40
C THR A 46 -9.21 6.66 -12.57
N PRO A 47 -9.57 7.21 -13.75
CA PRO A 47 -9.60 8.65 -13.93
C PRO A 47 -10.55 9.36 -12.95
N ALA A 48 -11.58 8.67 -12.47
CA ALA A 48 -12.55 9.23 -11.54
C ALA A 48 -12.04 9.36 -10.09
N ASN A 49 -10.96 8.65 -9.71
CA ASN A 49 -10.44 8.68 -8.34
C ASN A 49 -8.94 9.01 -8.25
N MET A 50 -8.26 9.24 -9.38
CA MET A 50 -6.81 9.43 -9.43
C MET A 50 -6.32 10.61 -8.59
N ASP A 51 -7.11 11.68 -8.48
CA ASP A 51 -6.74 12.88 -7.71
C ASP A 51 -6.50 12.59 -6.22
N LYS A 52 -7.12 11.53 -5.68
CA LYS A 52 -6.91 11.09 -4.30
C LYS A 52 -5.47 10.61 -4.03
N TYR A 53 -4.78 10.16 -5.08
CA TYR A 53 -3.44 9.56 -5.01
C TYR A 53 -2.33 10.49 -5.51
N MET A 54 -2.67 11.71 -5.95
CA MET A 54 -1.71 12.69 -6.49
C MET A 54 -1.00 13.52 -5.42
N LYS A 55 -1.20 13.23 -4.13
CA LYS A 55 -0.50 13.94 -3.05
C LYS A 55 1.00 13.61 -3.10
N LYS A 56 1.83 14.65 -3.17
CA LYS A 56 3.27 14.55 -2.92
C LYS A 56 3.46 14.08 -1.47
N ASN A 57 3.90 12.84 -1.29
CA ASN A 57 4.66 12.46 -0.09
C ASN A 57 5.96 13.25 -0.05
#